data_AF-A0A7W9BJ57-F1
#
_entry.id   AF-A0A7W9BJ57-F1
#
_cell.length_a   1.000
_cell.length_b   1.000
_cell.length_c   1.000
_cell.angle_alpha   90.00
_cell.angle_beta   90.00
_cell.angle_gamma   90.00
#
_symmetry.space_group_name_H-M   'P 1'
#
loop_
_entity.id
_entity.type
_entity.pdbx_description
1 polymer ?
#
loop_
_entity_poly.entity_id
_entity_poly.type
_entity_poly.pdbx_seq_one_letter_code
_entity_poly.pdbx_strand_id
1 'polypeptide(L)'
;MKRILTIFGIWLLPNAAQAGCASFLENPDDAPAYQICYGDACDLTTLDYACPNVTDYRAQYAIGWSVRCTITAGQDVGVRRYFWQDRPIDPAKYDFITITEVD
;
A
#
# COMPACT_ATOMS: atom_id res chain seq x y z
N MET A 1 20.88 54.22 22.62
CA MET A 1 21.41 53.05 21.89
C MET A 1 21.06 51.79 22.67
N LYS A 2 20.17 50.94 22.16
CA LYS A 2 19.85 49.64 22.78
C LYS A 2 19.65 48.64 21.65
N ARG A 3 20.65 47.77 21.48
CA ARG A 3 20.64 46.65 20.53
C ARG A 3 19.70 45.60 21.09
N ILE A 4 18.66 45.24 20.36
CA ILE A 4 17.85 44.05 20.64
C ILE A 4 18.06 43.12 19.45
N LEU A 5 18.84 42.07 19.68
CA LEU A 5 18.95 40.89 18.84
C LEU A 5 17.55 40.24 18.79
N THR A 6 16.93 40.18 17.62
CA THR A 6 15.80 39.28 17.41
C THR A 6 16.31 38.08 16.64
N ILE A 7 16.29 36.94 17.34
CA ILE A 7 16.70 35.63 16.88
C ILE A 7 15.77 35.18 15.74
N PHE A 8 16.36 34.82 14.61
CA PHE A 8 15.68 34.14 13.51
C PHE A 8 15.11 32.81 14.01
N GLY A 9 13.80 32.76 14.24
CA GLY A 9 13.08 31.51 14.42
C GLY A 9 12.99 30.76 13.10
N ILE A 10 13.97 29.90 12.83
CA ILE A 10 13.89 28.90 11.76
C ILE A 10 12.75 27.95 12.14
N TRP A 11 11.59 28.15 11.54
CA TRP A 11 10.50 27.17 11.54
C TRP A 11 10.99 25.96 10.74
N LEU A 12 11.39 24.90 11.44
CA LEU A 12 11.55 23.58 10.86
C LEU A 12 10.16 23.12 10.40
N LEU A 13 9.93 23.17 9.09
CA LEU A 13 8.77 22.55 8.44
C LEU A 13 8.74 21.07 8.84
N PRO A 14 7.69 20.57 9.50
CA PRO A 14 7.51 19.14 9.56
C PRO A 14 7.13 18.70 8.15
N ASN A 15 8.07 18.09 7.43
CA ASN A 15 7.73 17.17 6.34
C ASN A 15 7.05 15.94 6.96
N ALA A 16 5.85 16.12 7.50
CA ALA A 16 4.99 15.02 7.90
C ALA A 16 4.26 14.56 6.64
N ALA A 17 4.99 13.87 5.76
CA ALA A 17 4.35 12.91 4.89
C ALA A 17 3.86 11.76 5.79
N GLN A 18 2.76 11.99 6.51
CA GLN A 18 2.13 10.98 7.33
C GLN A 18 1.40 10.04 6.38
N ALA A 19 2.06 8.92 6.08
CA ALA A 19 1.42 7.79 5.44
C ALA A 19 0.35 7.21 6.37
N GLY A 20 -0.82 6.91 5.82
CA GLY A 20 -1.90 6.24 6.55
C GLY A 20 -1.83 4.75 6.30
N CYS A 21 -2.03 3.94 7.34
CA CYS A 21 -2.29 2.52 7.15
C CYS A 21 -3.67 2.20 7.73
N ALA A 22 -4.46 1.45 6.98
CA ALA A 22 -5.76 0.95 7.40
C ALA A 22 -5.65 -0.56 7.69
N SER A 23 -6.05 -0.96 8.88
CA SER A 23 -6.18 -2.36 9.28
C SER A 23 -7.66 -2.71 9.38
N PHE A 24 -8.08 -3.72 8.63
CA PHE A 24 -9.48 -4.19 8.62
C PHE A 24 -9.67 -5.39 9.55
N LEU A 25 -8.59 -5.98 10.05
CA LEU A 25 -8.63 -7.03 11.07
C LEU A 25 -9.33 -6.60 12.36
N GLU A 26 -9.39 -5.30 12.64
CA GLU A 26 -10.08 -4.76 13.82
C GLU A 26 -11.61 -4.70 13.63
N ASN A 27 -12.07 -4.51 12.38
CA ASN A 27 -13.48 -4.48 12.00
C ASN A 27 -13.67 -5.26 10.69
N PRO A 28 -13.65 -6.60 10.75
CA PRO A 28 -13.65 -7.44 9.55
C PRO A 28 -14.96 -7.33 8.74
N ASP A 29 -16.05 -6.91 9.36
CA ASP A 29 -17.34 -6.68 8.70
C ASP A 29 -17.30 -5.50 7.71
N ASP A 30 -16.34 -4.57 7.88
CA ASP A 30 -16.13 -3.42 6.98
C ASP A 30 -14.99 -3.67 5.97
N ALA A 31 -14.38 -4.86 5.98
CA ALA A 31 -13.25 -5.19 5.12
C ALA A 31 -13.71 -5.29 3.65
N PRO A 32 -13.12 -4.53 2.70
CA PRO A 32 -13.48 -4.65 1.30
C PRO A 32 -13.20 -6.06 0.77
N ALA A 33 -14.13 -6.59 -0.01
CA ALA A 33 -14.00 -7.88 -0.65
C ALA A 33 -13.30 -7.75 -2.01
N TYR A 34 -12.50 -8.75 -2.35
CA TYR A 34 -11.75 -8.83 -3.59
C TYR A 34 -11.87 -10.21 -4.21
N GLN A 35 -11.99 -10.23 -5.53
CA GLN A 35 -11.70 -11.39 -6.35
C GLN A 35 -10.27 -11.29 -6.89
N ILE A 36 -9.46 -12.31 -6.64
CA ILE A 36 -8.09 -12.41 -7.15
C ILE A 36 -7.99 -13.66 -8.01
N CYS A 37 -7.63 -13.50 -9.28
CA CYS A 37 -7.45 -14.61 -10.20
C CYS A 37 -6.00 -14.78 -10.62
N TYR A 38 -5.57 -16.03 -10.79
CA TYR A 38 -4.35 -16.44 -11.47
C TYR A 38 -4.73 -17.35 -12.65
N GLY A 39 -4.77 -16.78 -13.85
CA GLY A 39 -5.39 -17.43 -15.02
C GLY A 39 -6.89 -17.65 -14.78
N ASP A 40 -7.35 -18.89 -14.90
CA ASP A 40 -8.77 -19.24 -14.74
C ASP A 40 -9.15 -19.58 -13.29
N ALA A 41 -8.18 -19.65 -12.37
CA ALA A 41 -8.44 -19.94 -10.96
C ALA A 41 -8.61 -18.64 -10.18
N CYS A 42 -9.75 -18.46 -9.54
CA CYS A 42 -10.09 -17.26 -8.78
C CYS A 42 -10.41 -17.58 -7.33
N ASP A 43 -9.90 -16.75 -6.43
CA ASP A 43 -10.26 -16.76 -5.03
C ASP A 43 -11.07 -15.52 -4.67
N LEU A 44 -12.04 -15.68 -3.77
CA LEU A 44 -12.70 -14.57 -3.08
C LEU A 44 -12.06 -14.39 -1.71
N THR A 45 -11.69 -13.17 -1.38
CA THR A 45 -11.00 -12.82 -0.14
C THR A 45 -11.40 -11.43 0.33
N THR A 46 -11.08 -11.11 1.57
CA THR A 46 -11.13 -9.73 2.09
C THR A 46 -9.73 -9.13 2.14
N LEU A 47 -9.65 -7.81 2.14
CA LEU A 47 -8.44 -7.05 2.42
C LEU A 47 -8.21 -7.02 3.95
N ASP A 48 -7.06 -7.51 4.41
CA ASP A 48 -6.71 -7.49 5.84
C ASP A 48 -6.08 -6.15 6.23
N TYR A 49 -5.23 -5.62 5.34
CA TYR A 49 -4.41 -4.45 5.62
C TYR A 49 -3.97 -3.74 4.34
N ALA A 50 -3.95 -2.41 4.39
CA ALA A 50 -3.37 -1.57 3.36
C ALA A 50 -2.54 -0.42 3.94
N CYS A 51 -1.32 -0.24 3.45
CA CYS A 51 -0.48 0.93 3.70
C CYS A 51 -0.13 1.65 2.40
N PRO A 52 -0.70 2.83 2.15
CA PRO A 52 -0.09 3.82 1.28
C PRO A 52 0.96 4.67 2.00
N ASN A 53 2.22 4.58 1.56
CA ASN A 53 3.29 5.52 1.88
C ASN A 53 3.66 6.39 0.67
N VAL A 54 4.47 7.43 0.88
CA VAL A 54 4.98 8.28 -0.22
C VAL A 54 5.82 7.53 -1.25
N THR A 55 6.43 6.41 -0.86
CA THR A 55 7.37 5.64 -1.68
C THR A 55 6.97 4.18 -1.90
N ASP A 56 5.96 3.69 -1.19
CA ASP A 56 5.49 2.32 -1.38
C ASP A 56 3.99 2.20 -1.09
N TYR A 57 3.39 1.16 -1.66
CA TYR A 57 2.06 0.70 -1.31
C TYR A 57 2.14 -0.78 -0.96
N ARG A 58 1.45 -1.20 0.11
CA ARG A 58 1.37 -2.60 0.51
C ARG A 58 -0.08 -2.96 0.80
N ALA A 59 -0.52 -4.09 0.27
CA ALA A 59 -1.83 -4.68 0.55
C ALA A 59 -1.67 -6.17 0.88
N GLN A 60 -2.39 -6.65 1.88
CA GLN A 60 -2.45 -8.07 2.25
C GLN A 60 -3.89 -8.52 2.34
N TYR A 61 -4.16 -9.73 1.86
CA TYR A 61 -5.50 -10.32 1.79
C TYR A 61 -5.56 -11.60 2.63
N ALA A 62 -6.73 -11.89 3.20
CA ALA A 62 -6.96 -12.96 4.19
C ALA A 62 -6.46 -14.36 3.78
N ILE A 63 -6.50 -14.67 2.49
CA ILE A 63 -6.12 -16.00 1.97
C ILE A 63 -4.63 -16.11 1.57
N GLY A 64 -3.80 -15.12 1.90
CA GLY A 64 -2.35 -15.19 1.70
C GLY A 64 -1.83 -14.51 0.43
N TRP A 65 -2.70 -13.89 -0.37
CA TRP A 65 -2.26 -12.95 -1.40
C TRP A 65 -1.67 -11.68 -0.74
N SER A 66 -0.63 -11.12 -1.35
CA SER A 66 -0.24 -9.74 -1.05
C SER A 66 0.36 -9.04 -2.26
N VAL A 67 0.23 -7.71 -2.27
CA VAL A 67 0.79 -6.81 -3.28
C VAL A 67 1.73 -5.82 -2.61
N ARG A 68 2.85 -5.56 -3.28
CA ARG A 68 3.75 -4.46 -2.93
C ARG A 68 4.07 -3.66 -4.18
N CYS A 69 3.84 -2.36 -4.16
CA CYS A 69 4.23 -1.45 -5.23
C CYS A 69 5.27 -0.46 -4.70
N THR A 70 6.25 -0.11 -5.53
CA THR A 70 7.14 1.03 -5.24
C THR A 70 6.62 2.25 -6.00
N ILE A 71 6.45 3.37 -5.29
CA ILE A 71 6.05 4.66 -5.82
C ILE A 71 7.31 5.53 -5.84
N THR A 72 7.64 6.18 -6.95
CA THR A 72 8.78 7.10 -7.01
C THR A 72 8.29 8.47 -7.44
N ALA A 73 8.59 9.50 -6.65
CA ALA A 73 8.24 10.90 -6.95
C ALA A 73 6.73 11.14 -7.22
N GLY A 74 5.85 10.45 -6.49
CA GLY A 74 4.40 10.57 -6.68
C GLY A 74 3.87 9.94 -7.97
N GLN A 75 4.72 9.23 -8.71
CA GLN A 75 4.35 8.44 -9.88
C GLN A 75 4.42 6.96 -9.48
N ASP A 76 3.39 6.19 -9.82
CA ASP A 76 3.49 4.73 -9.81
C ASP A 76 4.53 4.35 -10.87
N VAL A 77 5.70 3.88 -10.43
CA VAL A 77 6.76 3.42 -11.34
C VAL A 77 6.53 1.99 -11.79
N GLY A 78 5.37 1.40 -11.48
CA GLY A 78 4.90 0.14 -12.06
C GLY A 78 5.62 -1.10 -11.53
N VAL A 79 6.51 -0.98 -10.54
CA VAL A 79 7.15 -2.14 -9.91
C VAL A 79 6.17 -2.75 -8.91
N ARG A 80 5.18 -3.45 -9.43
CA ARG A 80 4.26 -4.27 -8.66
C ARG A 80 4.89 -5.63 -8.39
N ARG A 81 4.82 -6.10 -7.16
CA ARG A 81 5.27 -7.43 -6.75
C ARG A 81 4.10 -8.15 -6.12
N TYR A 82 3.77 -9.29 -6.69
CA TYR A 82 2.71 -10.16 -6.19
C TYR A 82 3.32 -11.31 -5.41
N PHE A 83 2.65 -11.69 -4.33
CA PHE A 83 3.04 -12.81 -3.49
C PHE A 83 1.85 -13.71 -3.23
N TRP A 84 2.11 -15.01 -3.15
CA TRP A 84 1.17 -16.01 -2.68
C TRP A 84 1.79 -16.74 -1.50
N GLN A 85 1.13 -16.71 -0.33
CA GLN A 85 1.65 -17.28 0.92
C GLN A 85 3.09 -16.80 1.21
N ASP A 86 3.31 -15.49 1.11
CA ASP A 86 4.59 -14.80 1.28
C ASP A 86 5.70 -15.18 0.28
N ARG A 87 5.40 -16.01 -0.73
CA ARG A 87 6.35 -16.36 -1.79
C ARG A 87 6.18 -15.42 -2.97
N PRO A 88 7.26 -14.79 -3.47
CA PRO A 88 7.17 -13.92 -4.64
C PRO A 88 6.76 -14.73 -5.87
N ILE A 89 5.82 -14.19 -6.64
CA ILE A 89 5.45 -14.72 -7.94
C ILE A 89 6.43 -14.17 -8.98
N ASP A 90 6.80 -15.00 -9.96
CA ASP A 90 7.66 -14.59 -11.06
C ASP A 90 7.01 -13.42 -11.84
N PRO A 91 7.72 -12.30 -12.07
CA PRO A 91 7.24 -11.21 -12.91
C PRO A 91 6.72 -11.62 -14.29
N ALA A 92 7.27 -12.69 -14.88
CA ALA A 92 6.81 -13.22 -16.16
C ALA A 92 5.37 -13.78 -16.11
N LYS A 93 4.78 -13.90 -14.92
CA LYS A 93 3.43 -14.43 -14.69
C LYS A 93 2.42 -13.35 -14.29
N TYR A 94 2.82 -12.08 -14.20
CA TYR A 94 1.94 -11.03 -13.69
C TYR A 94 0.74 -10.75 -14.58
N ASP A 95 0.86 -10.98 -15.90
CA ASP A 95 -0.25 -10.81 -16.85
C ASP A 95 -1.38 -11.82 -16.62
N PHE A 96 -1.14 -12.89 -15.86
CA PHE A 96 -2.17 -13.83 -15.45
C PHE A 96 -2.89 -13.41 -14.16
N ILE A 97 -2.45 -12.32 -13.51
CA ILE A 97 -2.98 -11.89 -12.22
C ILE A 97 -3.96 -10.74 -12.41
N THR A 98 -5.21 -10.96 -12.01
CA THR A 98 -6.21 -9.90 -11.89
C THR A 98 -6.62 -9.76 -10.42
N ILE A 99 -6.77 -8.52 -9.97
CA ILE A 99 -7.29 -8.18 -8.64
C ILE A 99 -8.42 -7.19 -8.88
N THR A 100 -9.62 -7.52 -8.41
CA THR A 100 -10.82 -6.71 -8.60
C THR A 100 -11.57 -6.62 -7.29
N GLU A 101 -11.84 -5.40 -6.84
CA GLU A 101 -12.75 -5.17 -5.70
C GLU A 101 -14.16 -5.57 -6.11
N VAL A 102 -14.89 -6.24 -5.22
CA VAL A 102 -16.26 -6.71 -5.48
C VAL A 102 -17.20 -6.13 -4.42
N ASP A 103 -18.38 -5.68 -4.89
CA ASP A 103 -19.45 -5.09 -4.08
C ASP A 103 -20.35 -6.16 -3.42
#